data_AF-A0A167WV35-F1
#
_entry.id   AF-A0A167WV35-F1
#
_cell.length_a   1.000
_cell.length_b   1.000
_cell.length_c   1.000
_cell.angle_alpha   90.00
_cell.angle_beta   90.00
_cell.angle_gamma   90.00
#
_symmetry.space_group_name_H-M   'P 1'
#
loop_
_entity.id
_entity.type
_entity.pdbx_description
1 polymer ?
#
loop_
_entity_poly.entity_id
_entity_poly.type
_entity_poly.pdbx_seq_one_letter_code
_entity_poly.pdbx_strand_id
1 'polypeptide(L)'
;MFTVDDGNWPFAIFNPNFHARNILVDPDTGRITALLDLEYTNAMPAPFAEDPPLWLLPGQLPRYFELGYFPLWLHQYKPALDTFLAIMERLEEAQLQQGHEQPLSARMRASWESRRWLVNYALNNVDLSDIVYWEQPEIFPPLDEYLLANDIQVYQVYTKERIALLGGK
;
A
#
# COMPACT_ATOMS: atom_id res chain seq x y z
N MET A 1 12.69 -4.56 9.63
CA MET A 1 12.03 -4.88 10.91
C MET A 1 10.81 -4.00 11.01
N PHE A 2 9.62 -4.52 10.70
CA PHE A 2 8.37 -3.80 10.93
C PHE A 2 8.15 -3.78 12.43
N THR A 3 8.47 -2.66 13.08
CA THR A 3 8.20 -2.46 14.49
C THR A 3 6.68 -2.48 14.67
N VAL A 4 6.21 -3.38 15.52
CA VAL A 4 4.84 -3.37 16.01
C VAL A 4 4.70 -2.09 16.84
N ASP A 5 4.08 -1.07 16.25
CA ASP A 5 3.66 0.12 16.97
C ASP A 5 2.56 -0.26 17.97
N ASP A 6 2.49 0.44 19.10
CA ASP A 6 1.90 0.05 20.39
C ASP A 6 0.35 -0.04 20.42
N GLY A 7 -0.26 -0.61 19.37
CA GLY A 7 -1.70 -0.88 19.31
C GLY A 7 -2.55 0.35 19.00
N ASN A 8 -1.94 1.49 18.69
CA ASN A 8 -2.64 2.71 18.28
C ASN A 8 -2.36 3.03 16.80
N TRP A 9 -2.60 2.06 15.91
CA TRP A 9 -2.51 2.31 14.47
C TRP A 9 -3.61 3.30 14.09
N PRO A 10 -3.26 4.54 13.69
CA PRO A 10 -4.28 5.49 13.30
C PRO A 10 -5.00 4.95 12.06
N PHE A 11 -6.31 5.16 11.99
CA PHE A 11 -7.10 4.87 10.80
C PHE A 11 -7.28 6.16 9.99
N ALA A 12 -7.19 6.06 8.68
CA ALA A 12 -7.44 7.14 7.74
C ALA A 12 -8.59 6.78 6.81
N ILE A 13 -9.28 7.79 6.30
CA ILE A 13 -10.19 7.62 5.16
C ILE A 13 -9.33 7.23 3.96
N PHE A 14 -9.65 6.11 3.33
CA PHE A 14 -8.92 5.56 2.21
C PHE A 14 -9.92 5.14 1.13
N ASN A 15 -9.53 5.30 -0.14
CA ASN A 15 -10.28 4.78 -1.27
C ASN A 15 -9.28 4.12 -2.24
N PRO A 16 -9.33 2.79 -2.45
CA PRO A 16 -8.41 2.07 -3.32
C PRO A 16 -8.55 2.47 -4.80
N ASN A 17 -9.70 3.01 -5.20
CA ASN A 17 -10.01 3.45 -6.56
C ASN A 17 -9.77 4.94 -6.78
N PHE A 18 -9.04 5.62 -5.88
CA PHE A 18 -8.74 7.03 -6.02
C PHE A 18 -7.63 7.28 -7.07
N HIS A 19 -7.97 7.10 -8.35
CA HIS A 19 -7.07 7.32 -9.48
C HIS A 19 -7.55 8.47 -10.40
N ALA A 20 -6.66 8.99 -11.25
CA ALA A 20 -6.91 10.15 -12.11
C ALA A 20 -8.22 10.13 -12.91
N ARG A 21 -8.73 8.96 -13.32
CA ARG A 21 -10.01 8.84 -14.06
C ARG A 21 -11.25 9.20 -13.22
N ASN A 22 -11.11 9.24 -11.91
CA ASN A 22 -12.18 9.56 -10.95
C ASN A 22 -12.10 11.01 -10.45
N ILE A 23 -11.26 11.85 -11.09
CA ILE A 23 -11.09 13.26 -10.77
C ILE A 23 -11.58 14.08 -11.97
N LEU A 24 -12.59 14.92 -11.77
CA LEU A 24 -13.02 15.88 -12.78
C LEU A 24 -12.23 17.18 -12.61
N VAL A 25 -11.77 17.72 -13.74
CA VAL A 25 -11.04 18.98 -13.79
C VAL A 25 -11.72 19.93 -14.76
N ASP A 26 -11.71 21.22 -14.42
CA ASP A 26 -12.06 22.28 -15.34
C ASP A 26 -11.00 22.36 -16.46
N PRO A 27 -11.38 22.28 -17.75
CA PRO A 27 -10.43 22.17 -18.85
C PRO A 27 -9.62 23.46 -19.07
N ASP A 28 -10.15 24.61 -18.68
CA ASP A 28 -9.50 25.91 -18.91
C ASP A 28 -8.51 26.25 -17.78
N THR A 29 -8.79 25.82 -16.56
CA THR A 29 -8.02 26.17 -15.35
C THR A 29 -7.25 25.01 -14.73
N GLY A 30 -7.57 23.77 -15.09
CA GLY A 30 -7.00 22.56 -14.50
C GLY A 30 -7.39 22.32 -13.03
N ARG A 31 -8.35 23.09 -12.49
CA ARG A 31 -8.80 22.95 -11.11
C ARG A 31 -9.69 21.73 -10.96
N ILE A 32 -9.51 20.98 -9.88
CA ILE A 32 -10.39 19.87 -9.50
C ILE A 32 -11.80 20.43 -9.21
N THR A 33 -12.81 19.91 -9.88
CA THR A 33 -14.22 20.33 -9.75
C THR A 33 -15.07 19.28 -9.03
N ALA A 34 -14.72 18.00 -9.14
CA ALA A 34 -15.41 16.92 -8.45
C ALA A 34 -14.52 15.67 -8.31
N LEU A 35 -14.86 14.85 -7.32
CA LEU A 35 -14.34 13.50 -7.12
C LEU A 35 -15.50 12.51 -7.32
N LEU A 36 -15.25 11.44 -8.07
CA LEU A 36 -16.22 10.39 -8.38
C LEU A 36 -15.86 9.08 -7.67
N ASP A 37 -16.74 8.07 -7.78
CA ASP A 37 -16.44 6.67 -7.45
C ASP A 37 -15.98 6.47 -5.99
N LEU A 38 -16.80 6.97 -5.06
CA LEU A 38 -16.53 6.92 -3.62
C LEU A 38 -17.08 5.65 -2.95
N GLU A 39 -17.64 4.70 -3.70
CA GLU A 39 -18.37 3.53 -3.17
C GLU A 39 -17.51 2.56 -2.36
N TYR A 40 -16.19 2.56 -2.58
CA TYR A 40 -15.20 1.77 -1.82
C TYR A 40 -14.43 2.59 -0.77
N THR A 41 -14.89 3.80 -0.47
CA THR A 41 -14.23 4.65 0.56
C THR A 41 -14.51 4.10 1.95
N ASN A 42 -13.46 3.80 2.71
CA ASN A 42 -13.58 3.23 4.05
C ASN A 42 -12.48 3.74 4.99
N ALA A 43 -12.62 3.45 6.29
CA ALA A 43 -11.55 3.66 7.25
C ALA A 43 -10.56 2.48 7.19
N MET A 44 -9.31 2.75 6.83
CA MET A 44 -8.23 1.75 6.73
C MET A 44 -7.05 2.16 7.61
N PRO A 45 -6.15 1.23 7.96
CA PRO A 45 -4.88 1.61 8.60
C PRO A 45 -4.22 2.75 7.81
N ALA A 46 -3.82 3.82 8.50
CA ALA A 46 -3.25 5.02 7.88
C ALA A 46 -2.11 4.74 6.89
N PRO A 47 -1.23 3.73 7.09
CA PRO A 47 -0.20 3.39 6.12
C PRO A 47 -0.69 3.21 4.67
N PHE A 48 -1.91 2.71 4.45
CA PHE A 48 -2.48 2.60 3.09
C PHE A 48 -2.70 3.95 2.42
N ALA A 49 -3.05 4.98 3.20
CA ALA A 49 -3.23 6.35 2.72
C ALA A 49 -1.91 7.15 2.64
N GLU A 50 -0.81 6.58 3.13
CA GLU A 50 0.51 7.18 3.13
C GLU A 50 1.42 6.65 2.01
N ASP A 51 0.92 5.75 1.19
CA ASP A 51 1.67 5.19 0.07
C ASP A 51 1.60 6.10 -1.16
N PRO A 52 2.67 6.15 -1.96
CA PRO A 52 2.63 6.85 -3.24
C PRO A 52 1.51 6.34 -4.17
N PRO A 53 0.83 7.23 -4.91
CA PRO A 53 -0.23 6.84 -5.84
C PRO A 53 0.32 6.03 -7.04
N LEU A 54 0.06 4.73 -7.07
CA LEU A 54 0.58 3.85 -8.14
C LEU A 54 0.07 4.21 -9.55
N TRP A 55 -1.05 4.96 -9.64
CA TRP A 55 -1.63 5.46 -10.88
C TRP A 55 -0.87 6.63 -11.53
N LEU A 56 0.26 7.09 -10.95
CA LEU A 56 1.15 8.04 -11.62
C LEU A 56 1.67 7.50 -12.96
N LEU A 57 1.70 6.17 -13.12
CA LEU A 57 1.87 5.53 -14.42
C LEU A 57 0.52 5.02 -14.95
N PRO A 58 0.28 5.10 -16.27
CA PRO A 58 -0.96 4.60 -16.89
C PRO A 58 -1.05 3.07 -16.91
N GLY A 59 0.07 2.36 -16.72
CA GLY A 59 0.12 0.90 -16.74
C GLY A 59 -0.24 0.28 -15.39
N GLN A 60 -1.03 -0.79 -15.42
CA GLN A 60 -1.40 -1.55 -14.22
C GLN A 60 -0.20 -2.33 -13.69
N LEU A 61 0.23 -2.06 -12.45
CA LEU A 61 1.30 -2.78 -11.76
C LEU A 61 1.18 -4.33 -11.83
N PRO A 62 -0.02 -4.96 -11.65
CA PRO A 62 -0.17 -6.41 -11.82
C PRO A 62 0.37 -6.92 -13.15
N ARG A 63 0.17 -6.17 -14.23
CA ARG A 63 0.60 -6.56 -15.57
C ARG A 63 2.13 -6.57 -15.70
N TYR A 64 2.82 -5.69 -14.97
CA TYR A 64 4.28 -5.68 -14.94
C TYR A 64 4.83 -6.86 -14.15
N PHE A 65 4.13 -7.29 -13.08
CA PHE A 65 4.45 -8.52 -12.38
C PHE A 65 4.29 -9.75 -13.28
N GLU A 66 3.12 -9.92 -13.91
CA GLU A 66 2.83 -11.05 -14.80
C GLU A 66 3.85 -11.22 -15.95
N LEU A 67 4.37 -10.10 -16.45
CA LEU A 67 5.30 -10.07 -17.57
C LEU A 67 6.79 -10.09 -17.16
N GLY A 68 7.09 -10.14 -15.86
CA GLY A 68 8.47 -10.07 -15.36
C GLY A 68 9.16 -8.73 -15.65
N TYR A 69 8.37 -7.65 -15.74
CA TYR A 69 8.85 -6.29 -16.02
C TYR A 69 8.82 -5.39 -14.79
N PHE A 70 8.78 -5.95 -13.58
CA PHE A 70 8.78 -5.16 -12.35
C PHE A 70 9.99 -4.20 -12.24
N PRO A 71 11.24 -4.59 -12.56
CA PRO A 71 12.37 -3.65 -12.55
C PRO A 71 12.20 -2.48 -13.53
N LEU A 72 11.59 -2.73 -14.70
CA LEU A 72 11.28 -1.69 -15.67
C LEU A 72 10.21 -0.74 -15.14
N TRP A 73 9.19 -1.26 -14.46
CA TRP A 73 8.16 -0.46 -13.81
C TRP A 73 8.77 0.47 -12.76
N LEU A 74 9.64 -0.05 -11.87
CA LEU A 74 10.32 0.77 -10.85
C LEU A 74 11.12 1.91 -11.49
N HIS A 75 11.86 1.62 -12.57
CA HIS A 75 12.64 2.61 -13.30
C HIS A 75 11.75 3.69 -13.95
N GLN A 76 10.58 3.32 -14.49
CA GLN A 76 9.62 4.26 -15.07
C GLN A 76 8.87 5.07 -14.02
N TYR A 77 8.57 4.47 -12.87
CA TYR A 77 7.75 5.06 -11.82
C TYR A 77 8.53 6.11 -11.03
N LYS A 78 9.81 5.84 -10.74
CA LYS A 78 10.63 6.70 -9.88
C LYS A 78 10.69 8.18 -10.32
N PRO A 79 10.90 8.52 -11.61
CA PRO A 79 10.87 9.92 -12.05
C PRO A 79 9.51 10.60 -11.89
N ALA A 80 8.42 9.86 -12.12
CA ALA A 80 7.06 10.37 -11.94
C ALA A 80 6.77 10.62 -10.46
N LEU A 81 7.19 9.69 -9.59
CA LEU A 81 7.12 9.84 -8.15
C LEU A 81 7.92 11.05 -7.67
N ASP A 82 9.17 11.20 -8.09
CA ASP A 82 10.02 12.33 -7.68
C ASP A 82 9.41 13.68 -8.05
N THR A 83 8.83 13.77 -9.25
CA THR A 83 8.14 14.97 -9.72
C THR A 83 6.90 15.25 -8.87
N PHE A 84 6.08 14.22 -8.61
CA PHE A 84 4.89 14.33 -7.79
C PHE A 84 5.20 14.79 -6.36
N LEU A 85 6.17 14.16 -5.71
CA LEU A 85 6.60 14.51 -4.36
C LEU A 85 7.18 15.92 -4.29
N ALA A 86 7.99 16.34 -5.28
CA ALA A 86 8.53 17.70 -5.31
C ALA A 86 7.43 18.77 -5.44
N ILE A 87 6.33 18.48 -6.13
CA ILE A 87 5.16 19.36 -6.20
C ILE A 87 4.43 19.38 -4.86
N MET A 88 4.19 18.22 -4.25
CA MET A 88 3.55 18.12 -2.93
C MET A 88 4.33 18.88 -1.87
N GLU A 89 5.64 18.69 -1.79
CA GLU A 89 6.53 19.37 -0.83
C GLU A 89 6.37 20.89 -0.93
N ARG A 90 6.38 21.45 -2.14
CA ARG A 90 6.17 22.90 -2.35
C ARG A 90 4.79 23.38 -1.90
N LEU A 91 3.75 22.58 -2.11
CA LEU A 91 2.38 22.93 -1.72
C LEU A 91 2.20 22.84 -0.20
N GLU A 92 2.77 21.81 0.43
CA GLU A 92 2.76 21.61 1.88
C GLU A 92 3.56 22.70 2.61
N GLU A 93 4.71 23.12 2.05
CA GLU A 93 5.49 24.27 2.53
C GLU A 93 4.69 25.59 2.44
N ALA A 94 4.03 25.83 1.30
CA ALA A 94 3.24 27.04 1.08
C ALA A 94 1.99 27.11 1.98
N GLN A 95 1.47 25.98 2.43
CA GLN A 95 0.29 25.89 3.31
C GLN A 95 0.58 26.17 4.80
N LEU A 96 1.85 26.45 5.18
CA LEU A 96 2.24 26.87 6.53
C LEU A 96 1.55 26.06 7.65
N GLN A 97 2.04 24.84 7.90
CA GLN A 97 2.07 24.21 9.23
C GLN A 97 0.76 24.31 10.05
N GLN A 98 -0.28 23.54 9.69
CA GLN A 98 -1.40 23.27 10.61
C GLN A 98 -1.36 21.86 11.22
N GLY A 99 -0.19 21.41 11.67
CA GLY A 99 -0.10 20.19 12.45
C GLY A 99 1.32 19.79 12.84
N HIS A 100 1.44 19.12 13.98
CA HIS A 100 2.67 18.47 14.48
C HIS A 100 3.03 17.18 13.71
N GLU A 101 2.28 16.83 12.66
CA GLU A 101 2.49 15.62 11.88
C GLU A 101 3.47 15.87 10.74
N GLN A 102 4.25 14.84 10.42
CA GLN A 102 5.13 14.83 9.25
C GLN A 102 4.33 15.16 7.96
N PRO A 103 4.90 15.85 6.96
CA PRO A 103 4.21 16.05 5.69
C PRO A 103 3.87 14.72 4.99
N LEU A 104 2.77 14.67 4.23
CA LEU A 104 2.35 13.45 3.54
C LEU A 104 3.38 13.06 2.46
N SER A 105 3.97 14.05 1.78
CA SER A 105 5.07 13.81 0.83
C SER A 105 6.24 13.05 1.47
N ALA A 106 6.63 13.43 2.68
CA ALA A 106 7.73 12.79 3.41
C ALA A 106 7.37 11.37 3.86
N ARG A 107 6.11 11.12 4.27
CA ARG A 107 5.63 9.76 4.56
C ARG A 107 5.57 8.87 3.31
N MET A 108 5.11 9.40 2.18
CA MET A 108 5.12 8.70 0.89
C MET A 108 6.54 8.34 0.45
N ARG A 109 7.50 9.27 0.62
CA ARG A 109 8.92 9.02 0.34
C ARG A 109 9.48 7.92 1.23
N ALA A 110 9.23 7.98 2.54
CA ALA A 110 9.65 6.93 3.47
C ALA A 110 9.01 5.57 3.13
N SER A 111 7.73 5.57 2.73
CA SER A 111 7.05 4.33 2.29
C SER A 111 7.71 3.74 1.04
N TRP A 112 8.04 4.59 0.06
CA TRP A 112 8.76 4.19 -1.14
C TRP A 112 10.13 3.58 -0.84
N GLU A 113 10.96 4.27 -0.06
CA GLU A 113 12.33 3.87 0.28
C GLU A 113 12.39 2.58 1.09
N SER A 114 11.47 2.41 2.04
CA SER A 114 11.35 1.19 2.85
C SER A 114 10.63 0.04 2.13
N ARG A 115 10.07 0.28 0.93
CA ARG A 115 9.18 -0.62 0.19
C ARG A 115 7.93 -1.07 0.97
N ARG A 116 7.52 -0.33 1.99
CA ARG A 116 6.26 -0.55 2.71
C ARG A 116 5.06 -0.51 1.76
N TRP A 117 5.07 0.39 0.78
CA TRP A 117 4.02 0.48 -0.25
C TRP A 117 3.77 -0.84 -0.98
N LEU A 118 4.82 -1.64 -1.20
CA LEU A 118 4.71 -2.90 -1.92
C LEU A 118 4.09 -4.00 -1.04
N VAL A 119 4.41 -3.98 0.26
CA VAL A 119 3.77 -4.85 1.25
C VAL A 119 2.30 -4.48 1.40
N ASN A 120 1.98 -3.19 1.54
CA ASN A 120 0.60 -2.71 1.62
C ASN A 120 -0.18 -3.05 0.33
N TYR A 121 0.47 -2.93 -0.83
CA TYR A 121 -0.12 -3.34 -2.10
C TYR A 121 -0.48 -4.83 -2.11
N ALA A 122 0.42 -5.71 -1.66
CA ALA A 122 0.14 -7.14 -1.53
C ALA A 122 -0.97 -7.45 -0.51
N LEU A 123 -1.06 -6.69 0.59
CA LEU A 123 -2.13 -6.85 1.59
C LEU A 123 -3.50 -6.42 1.05
N ASN A 124 -3.55 -5.43 0.17
CA ASN A 124 -4.79 -4.99 -0.49
C ASN A 124 -5.14 -5.82 -1.74
N ASN A 125 -4.17 -6.56 -2.29
CA ASN A 125 -4.32 -7.41 -3.47
C ASN A 125 -3.77 -8.80 -3.17
N VAL A 126 -4.49 -9.55 -2.33
CA VAL A 126 -4.03 -10.82 -1.77
C VAL A 126 -3.69 -11.87 -2.84
N ASP A 127 -4.35 -11.81 -3.99
CA ASP A 127 -4.09 -12.63 -5.16
C ASP A 127 -2.70 -12.39 -5.78
N LEU A 128 -2.10 -11.21 -5.56
CA LEU A 128 -0.76 -10.86 -6.03
C LEU A 128 0.32 -10.99 -4.95
N SER A 129 -0.06 -11.39 -3.73
CA SER A 129 0.86 -11.45 -2.59
C SER A 129 2.02 -12.43 -2.82
N ASP A 130 1.73 -13.59 -3.41
CA ASP A 130 2.75 -14.59 -3.76
C ASP A 130 3.76 -14.04 -4.77
N ILE A 131 3.28 -13.33 -5.81
CA ILE A 131 4.16 -12.74 -6.82
C ILE A 131 5.06 -11.68 -6.20
N VAL A 132 4.51 -10.81 -5.34
CA VAL A 132 5.29 -9.79 -4.64
C VAL A 132 6.37 -10.43 -3.75
N TYR A 133 6.04 -11.53 -3.07
CA TYR A 133 6.99 -12.29 -2.26
C TYR A 133 8.16 -12.83 -3.08
N TRP A 134 7.88 -13.46 -4.22
CA TRP A 134 8.92 -14.04 -5.08
C TRP A 134 9.75 -12.99 -5.82
N GLU A 135 9.15 -11.87 -6.19
CA GLU A 135 9.86 -10.78 -6.87
C GLU A 135 10.79 -10.03 -5.93
N GLN A 136 10.42 -9.81 -4.67
CA GLN A 136 11.18 -9.00 -3.72
C GLN A 136 11.36 -9.70 -2.35
N PRO A 137 11.96 -10.89 -2.30
CA PRO A 137 12.08 -11.67 -1.05
C PRO A 137 12.82 -10.92 0.06
N GLU A 138 13.71 -9.99 -0.28
CA GLU A 138 14.52 -9.20 0.65
C GLU A 138 13.72 -8.22 1.53
N ILE A 139 12.47 -7.90 1.17
CA ILE A 139 11.61 -7.02 1.97
C ILE A 139 10.95 -7.77 3.14
N PHE A 140 10.94 -9.09 3.06
CA PHE A 140 10.34 -9.96 4.07
C PHE A 140 11.41 -10.42 5.06
N PRO A 141 11.05 -10.62 6.34
CA PRO A 141 11.97 -11.20 7.31
C PRO A 141 12.39 -12.61 6.83
N PRO A 142 13.62 -13.05 7.14
CA PRO A 142 14.04 -14.39 6.81
C PRO A 142 13.09 -15.40 7.47
N LEU A 143 12.69 -16.42 6.71
CA LEU A 143 11.90 -17.52 7.23
C LEU A 143 12.77 -18.35 8.19
N ASP A 144 12.38 -18.37 9.46
CA ASP A 144 12.86 -19.36 10.40
C ASP A 144 12.03 -20.64 10.22
N GLU A 145 12.61 -21.62 9.52
CA GLU A 145 11.95 -22.88 9.19
C GLU A 145 11.49 -23.66 10.44
N TYR A 146 12.21 -23.52 11.56
CA TYR A 146 11.87 -24.19 12.81
C TYR A 146 10.65 -23.54 13.46
N LEU A 147 10.64 -22.21 13.56
CA LEU A 147 9.47 -21.48 14.06
C LEU A 147 8.26 -21.70 13.17
N LEU A 148 8.44 -21.67 11.84
CA LEU A 148 7.36 -21.93 10.89
C LEU A 148 6.77 -23.32 11.06
N ALA A 149 7.59 -24.35 11.20
CA ALA A 149 7.11 -25.72 11.41
C ALA A 149 6.29 -25.83 12.71
N ASN A 150 6.73 -25.17 13.78
CA ASN A 150 6.00 -25.12 15.03
C ASN A 150 4.66 -24.37 14.90
N ASP A 151 4.64 -23.21 14.23
CA ASP A 151 3.44 -22.41 14.02
C ASP A 151 2.41 -23.15 13.14
N ILE A 152 2.88 -23.82 12.08
CA ILE A 152 2.04 -24.70 11.24
C ILE A 152 1.43 -25.80 12.10
N GLN A 153 2.22 -26.45 12.95
CA GLN A 153 1.73 -27.51 13.82
C GLN A 153 0.66 -27.00 14.80
N VAL A 154 0.90 -25.85 15.44
CA VAL A 154 -0.06 -25.19 16.34
C VAL A 154 -1.37 -24.87 15.59
N TYR A 155 -1.27 -24.27 14.41
CA TYR A 155 -2.43 -23.94 13.58
C TYR A 155 -3.22 -25.19 13.16
N GLN A 156 -2.53 -26.26 12.77
CA GLN A 156 -3.17 -27.53 12.39
C GLN A 156 -3.91 -28.17 13.56
N VAL A 157 -3.32 -28.17 14.76
CA VAL A 157 -3.98 -28.69 15.98
C VAL A 157 -5.23 -27.87 16.29
N TYR A 158 -5.10 -26.53 16.37
CA TYR A 158 -6.22 -25.63 16.62
C TYR A 158 -7.36 -25.82 15.61
N THR A 159 -7.03 -25.93 14.32
CA THR A 159 -8.03 -26.11 13.25
C THR A 159 -8.74 -27.45 13.37
N LYS A 160 -8.01 -28.54 13.66
CA LYS A 160 -8.60 -29.87 13.89
C LYS A 160 -9.58 -29.86 15.06
N GLU A 161 -9.22 -29.23 16.18
CA GLU A 161 -10.09 -29.11 17.35
C GLU A 161 -11.37 -28.32 17.03
N ARG A 162 -11.25 -27.20 16.29
CA ARG A 162 -12.41 -26.41 15.85
C ARG A 162 -13.35 -27.18 14.92
N ILE A 163 -12.82 -27.95 13.97
CA ILE A 163 -13.62 -28.79 13.07
C ILE A 163 -14.36 -29.87 13.87
N ALA A 164 -13.67 -30.54 14.81
CA ALA A 164 -14.29 -31.56 15.66
C ALA A 164 -15.45 -31.00 16.50
N LEU A 165 -15.34 -29.76 17.01
CA LEU A 165 -16.41 -29.07 17.73
C LEU A 165 -17.61 -28.71 16.84
N LEU A 166 -17.40 -28.48 15.54
CA LEU A 166 -18.46 -28.16 14.59
C LEU A 166 -19.18 -29.41 14.06
N GLY A 167 -18.50 -30.56 13.98
CA GLY A 167 -19.05 -31.83 13.50
C GLY A 167 -19.79 -32.68 14.54
N GLY A 168 -19.85 -32.23 15.81
CA GLY A 168 -20.50 -32.93 16.92
C GLY A 168 -21.99 -32.61 17.14
N LYS A 169 -22.70 -32.12 16.11
CA LYS A 169 -24.15 -31.91 16.12
C LYS A 169 -24.85 -32.88 15.17
#